data_AF-R4H4F3-F1
#
_entry.id   AF-R4H4F3-F1
#
_cell.length_a   1.000
_cell.length_b   1.000
_cell.length_c   1.000
_cell.angle_alpha   90.00
_cell.angle_beta   90.00
_cell.angle_gamma   90.00
#
_symmetry.space_group_name_H-M   'P 1'
#
loop_
_entity.id
_entity.type
_entity.pdbx_description
1 polymer ?
#
loop_
_entity_poly.entity_id
_entity_poly.type
_entity_poly.pdbx_seq_one_letter_code
_entity_poly.pdbx_strand_id
1 'polypeptide(L)'
;YLYLTVGGTLSNGGISGQTSRYGPQISNVLELDIITGKGEIATCSNDMNSDLFYAALGGLGQFGIITRARIKLELAPKRAKWLRFLYTDFSEFTRDQERLISEAGGLHFLEGSVMLDHGPPDNWRSTYYPPSDH
;
A
#
# COMPACT_ATOMS: atom_id res chain seq x y z
N TYR A 1 4.07 7.80 2.27
CA TYR A 1 4.67 6.75 3.13
C TYR A 1 5.99 6.25 2.53
N LEU A 2 7.11 6.95 2.76
CA LEU A 2 8.42 6.49 2.27
C LEU A 2 9.43 6.21 3.39
N TYR A 3 9.15 6.66 4.62
CA TYR A 3 9.98 6.43 5.80
C TYR A 3 9.53 5.17 6.56
N LEU A 4 9.31 4.07 5.83
CA LEU A 4 8.98 2.76 6.36
C LEU A 4 9.99 1.74 5.82
N THR A 5 10.26 0.69 6.59
CA THR A 5 11.17 -0.38 6.14
C THR A 5 10.45 -1.35 5.21
N VAL A 6 11.20 -1.93 4.27
CA VAL A 6 10.68 -2.95 3.33
C VAL A 6 10.10 -4.15 4.08
N GLY A 7 10.83 -4.70 5.05
CA GLY A 7 10.33 -5.84 5.84
C GLY A 7 9.02 -5.52 6.57
N GLY A 8 8.92 -4.32 7.16
CA GLY A 8 7.72 -3.91 7.91
C GLY A 8 6.47 -3.82 7.04
N THR A 9 6.56 -3.22 5.84
CA THR A 9 5.41 -3.12 4.94
C THR A 9 5.05 -4.48 4.32
N LEU A 10 6.04 -5.30 3.95
CA LEU A 10 5.82 -6.64 3.40
C LEU A 10 5.25 -7.62 4.42
N SER A 11 5.54 -7.46 5.71
CA SER A 11 4.91 -8.25 6.77
C SER A 11 3.44 -7.86 7.04
N ASN A 12 2.91 -6.81 6.41
CA ASN A 12 1.51 -6.39 6.57
C ASN A 12 0.74 -6.43 5.25
N GLY A 13 1.17 -5.66 4.26
CA GLY A 13 0.54 -5.56 2.95
C GLY A 13 1.15 -4.45 2.10
N GLY A 14 1.23 -3.24 2.66
CA GLY A 14 1.72 -2.05 1.96
C GLY A 14 0.72 -1.54 0.91
N ILE A 15 -0.29 -0.81 1.38
CA ILE A 15 -1.42 -0.32 0.57
C ILE A 15 -1.25 1.18 0.31
N SER A 16 -1.57 1.62 -0.91
CA SER A 16 -1.74 3.03 -1.28
C SER A 16 -2.55 3.11 -2.59
N GLY A 17 -2.74 4.29 -3.16
CA GLY A 17 -3.60 4.51 -4.33
C GLY A 17 -3.21 3.78 -5.62
N GLN A 18 -2.06 3.12 -5.67
CA GLN A 18 -1.66 2.26 -6.79
C GLN A 18 -2.15 0.81 -6.66
N THR A 19 -2.66 0.43 -5.48
CA THR A 19 -3.04 -0.95 -5.15
C THR A 19 -4.15 -1.49 -6.05
N SER A 20 -5.08 -0.66 -6.51
CA SER A 20 -6.11 -1.08 -7.47
C SER A 20 -5.53 -1.59 -8.79
N ARG A 21 -4.36 -1.08 -9.19
CA ARG A 21 -3.73 -1.40 -10.47
C ARG A 21 -2.67 -2.49 -10.37
N TYR A 22 -1.83 -2.45 -9.33
CA TYR A 22 -0.68 -3.35 -9.20
C TYR A 22 -0.80 -4.34 -8.03
N GLY A 23 -1.89 -4.27 -7.26
CA GLY A 23 -1.98 -4.94 -5.97
C GLY A 23 -1.13 -4.25 -4.89
N PRO A 24 -1.20 -4.74 -3.64
CA PRO A 24 -0.35 -4.27 -2.54
C PRO A 24 1.14 -4.52 -2.81
N GLN A 25 2.02 -3.94 -1.99
CA GLN A 25 3.47 -4.19 -2.08
C GLN A 25 3.80 -5.69 -2.00
N ILE A 26 3.07 -6.46 -1.17
CA ILE A 26 3.25 -7.91 -1.04
C ILE A 26 3.00 -8.69 -2.34
N SER A 27 2.22 -8.16 -3.29
CA SER A 27 1.99 -8.79 -4.61
C SER A 27 3.11 -8.51 -5.62
N ASN A 28 4.06 -7.64 -5.27
CA ASN A 28 5.12 -7.13 -6.16
C ASN A 28 6.52 -7.59 -5.74
N VAL A 29 6.60 -8.66 -4.94
CA VAL A 29 7.85 -9.30 -4.51
C VAL A 29 8.10 -10.56 -5.34
N LEU A 30 9.34 -10.78 -5.73
CA LEU A 30 9.78 -11.95 -6.49
C LEU A 30 10.46 -13.00 -5.60
N GLU A 31 11.16 -12.55 -4.55
CA GLU A 31 12.03 -13.39 -3.74
C GLU A 31 12.31 -12.70 -2.40
N LEU A 32 12.48 -13.49 -1.33
CA LEU A 32 12.86 -13.04 0.00
C LEU A 32 14.03 -13.88 0.53
N ASP A 33 14.91 -13.27 1.33
CA ASP A 33 15.74 -14.01 2.29
C ASP A 33 15.18 -13.78 3.69
N ILE A 34 15.03 -14.86 4.45
CA ILE A 34 14.40 -14.85 5.76
C ILE A 34 15.28 -15.62 6.76
N ILE A 35 15.47 -15.05 7.94
CA ILE A 35 15.96 -15.78 9.11
C ILE A 35 14.74 -16.31 9.86
N THR A 36 14.55 -17.63 9.88
CA THR A 36 13.38 -18.26 10.52
C THR A 36 13.46 -18.20 12.05
N GLY A 37 12.36 -18.55 12.74
CA GLY A 37 12.35 -18.67 14.20
C GLY A 37 13.32 -19.73 14.77
N LYS A 38 13.89 -20.59 13.91
CA LYS A 38 14.95 -21.54 14.27
C LYS A 38 16.37 -20.99 14.09
N GLY A 39 16.51 -19.77 13.58
CA GLY A 39 17.80 -19.15 13.27
C GLY A 39 18.40 -19.58 11.92
N GLU A 40 17.65 -20.31 11.10
CA GLU A 40 18.08 -20.76 9.78
C GLU A 40 17.86 -19.67 8.72
N ILE A 41 18.82 -19.46 7.83
CA ILE A 41 18.67 -18.57 6.67
C ILE A 41 18.06 -19.37 5.52
N ALA A 42 16.95 -18.90 4.98
CA ALA A 42 16.31 -19.49 3.82
C ALA A 42 16.00 -18.42 2.76
N THR A 43 16.33 -18.71 1.50
CA THR A 43 15.82 -17.98 0.35
C THR A 43 14.50 -18.60 -0.10
N CYS A 44 13.48 -17.78 -0.33
CA CYS A 44 12.17 -18.24 -0.77
C CYS A 44 11.57 -17.36 -1.87
N SER A 45 10.74 -17.95 -2.72
CA SER A 45 10.03 -17.34 -3.85
C SER A 45 8.76 -18.14 -4.16
N ASN A 46 8.02 -17.80 -5.21
CA ASN A 46 6.88 -18.61 -5.66
C ASN A 46 7.26 -20.06 -5.99
N ASP A 47 8.49 -20.29 -6.47
CA ASP A 47 8.92 -21.60 -7.00
C ASP A 47 9.94 -22.30 -6.07
N MET A 48 10.29 -21.69 -4.93
CA MET A 48 11.27 -22.22 -3.97
C MET A 48 10.85 -21.86 -2.55
N ASN A 49 10.70 -22.85 -1.66
CA ASN A 49 10.21 -22.63 -0.29
C ASN A 49 8.93 -21.77 -0.27
N SER A 50 8.00 -22.06 -1.18
CA SER A 50 6.81 -21.24 -1.46
C SER A 50 5.93 -21.03 -0.23
N ASP A 51 5.78 -22.07 0.61
CA ASP A 51 5.03 -21.96 1.85
C ASP A 51 5.60 -20.87 2.78
N LEU A 52 6.94 -20.81 2.92
CA LEU A 52 7.60 -19.76 3.70
C LEU A 52 7.46 -18.39 3.05
N PHE A 53 7.57 -18.32 1.71
CA PHE A 53 7.40 -17.08 0.96
C PHE A 53 6.02 -16.47 1.18
N TYR A 54 4.95 -17.25 0.99
CA TYR A 54 3.58 -16.79 1.18
C TYR A 54 3.21 -16.59 2.65
N ALA A 55 3.75 -17.39 3.58
CA ALA A 55 3.54 -17.19 5.01
C ALA A 55 4.16 -15.86 5.50
N ALA A 56 5.31 -15.46 4.95
CA ALA A 56 5.99 -14.23 5.37
C ALA A 56 5.30 -12.95 4.86
N LEU A 57 4.72 -12.99 3.66
CA LEU A 57 3.99 -11.87 3.05
C LEU A 57 2.65 -11.65 3.77
N GLY A 58 2.51 -10.53 4.49
CA GLY A 58 1.38 -10.29 5.38
C GLY A 58 1.42 -11.12 6.68
N GLY A 59 2.55 -11.80 6.95
CA GLY A 59 2.70 -12.74 8.06
C GLY A 59 2.96 -12.12 9.43
N LEU A 60 2.88 -10.79 9.57
CA LEU A 60 3.08 -10.06 10.84
C LEU A 60 4.40 -10.41 11.55
N GLY A 61 5.43 -10.78 10.77
CA GLY A 61 6.74 -11.19 11.27
C GLY A 61 6.78 -12.53 12.01
N GLN A 62 5.70 -13.34 11.96
CA GLN A 62 5.58 -14.57 12.76
C GLN A 62 6.50 -15.72 12.30
N PHE A 63 6.88 -15.72 11.03
CA PHE A 63 7.61 -16.84 10.41
C PHE A 63 9.10 -16.57 10.22
N GLY A 64 9.56 -15.37 10.57
CA GLY A 64 10.96 -14.98 10.51
C GLY A 64 11.17 -13.50 10.22
N ILE A 65 12.44 -13.10 10.17
CA ILE A 65 12.89 -11.75 9.87
C ILE A 65 13.30 -11.68 8.40
N ILE A 66 12.62 -10.85 7.61
CA ILE A 66 13.01 -10.56 6.23
C ILE A 66 14.29 -9.73 6.23
N THR A 67 15.37 -10.28 5.65
CA THR A 67 16.68 -9.61 5.56
C THR A 67 16.97 -9.07 4.16
N ARG A 68 16.37 -9.65 3.12
CA ARG A 68 16.43 -9.16 1.74
C ARG A 68 15.09 -9.38 1.03
N ALA A 69 14.74 -8.48 0.12
CA ALA A 69 13.62 -8.65 -0.80
C ALA A 69 14.03 -8.27 -2.23
N ARG A 70 13.56 -9.02 -3.23
CA ARG A 70 13.65 -8.67 -4.65
C ARG A 70 12.30 -8.13 -5.10
N ILE A 71 12.22 -6.84 -5.41
CA ILE A 71 10.97 -6.14 -5.72
C ILE A 71 10.89 -5.87 -7.23
N LYS A 72 9.71 -6.03 -7.82
CA LYS A 72 9.43 -5.67 -9.22
C LYS A 72 9.53 -4.16 -9.42
N LEU A 73 10.08 -3.73 -10.55
CA LEU A 73 10.22 -2.31 -10.90
C LEU A 73 9.56 -2.01 -12.25
N GLU A 74 9.15 -0.76 -12.42
CA GLU A 74 8.69 -0.19 -13.69
C GLU A 74 9.49 1.08 -14.03
N LEU A 75 9.39 1.53 -15.28
CA LEU A 75 10.02 2.79 -15.70
C LEU A 75 9.33 3.98 -15.02
N ALA A 76 10.10 4.74 -14.23
CA ALA A 76 9.55 5.89 -13.52
C ALA A 76 9.18 7.03 -14.49
N PRO A 77 7.93 7.53 -14.47
CA PRO A 77 7.58 8.74 -15.20
C PRO A 77 8.30 9.95 -14.60
N LYS A 78 8.66 10.93 -15.44
CA LYS A 78 9.39 12.13 -15.00
C LYS A 78 8.50 13.16 -14.28
N ARG A 79 7.18 13.06 -14.44
CA ARG A 79 6.20 14.04 -13.94
C ARG A 79 4.90 13.33 -13.57
N ALA A 80 4.15 13.90 -12.65
CA ALA A 80 2.80 13.48 -12.29
C ALA A 80 1.83 14.67 -12.38
N LYS A 81 0.61 14.43 -12.87
CA LYS A 81 -0.49 15.39 -12.76
C LYS A 81 -1.30 15.02 -11.53
N TRP A 82 -1.35 15.92 -10.55
CA TRP A 82 -2.12 15.72 -9.32
C TRP A 82 -3.41 16.53 -9.37
N LEU A 83 -4.55 15.86 -9.21
CA LEU A 83 -5.87 16.48 -9.20
C LEU A 83 -6.61 16.07 -7.92
N ARG A 84 -7.49 16.95 -7.46
CA ARG A 84 -8.43 16.71 -6.35
C ARG A 84 -9.81 17.17 -6.77
N PHE A 85 -10.82 16.38 -6.42
CA PHE A 85 -12.23 16.69 -6.67
C PHE A 85 -12.98 16.63 -5.34
N LEU A 86 -13.92 17.54 -5.14
CA LEU A 86 -14.76 17.60 -3.95
C LEU A 86 -16.13 17.03 -4.29
N TYR A 87 -16.65 16.21 -3.40
CA TYR A 87 -17.98 15.64 -3.47
C TYR A 87 -18.74 16.02 -2.19
N THR A 88 -20.02 16.35 -2.35
CA THR A 88 -20.94 16.57 -1.22
C THR A 88 -21.79 15.35 -0.92
N ASP A 89 -21.91 14.42 -1.87
CA ASP A 89 -22.64 13.17 -1.73
C ASP A 89 -21.66 11.98 -1.68
N PHE A 90 -21.75 11.20 -0.61
CA PHE A 90 -20.86 10.05 -0.39
C PHE A 90 -21.09 8.93 -1.41
N SER A 91 -22.34 8.74 -1.86
CA SER A 91 -22.69 7.70 -2.82
C SER A 91 -22.17 8.02 -4.22
N GLU A 92 -22.16 9.30 -4.61
CA GLU A 92 -21.51 9.74 -5.85
C GLU A 92 -20.00 9.57 -5.78
N PHE A 93 -19.39 9.97 -4.67
CA PHE A 93 -17.96 9.81 -4.43
C PHE A 93 -17.49 8.36 -4.55
N THR A 94 -18.14 7.42 -3.85
CA THR A 94 -17.72 6.01 -3.88
C THR A 94 -17.99 5.36 -5.23
N ARG A 95 -19.13 5.65 -5.86
CA ARG A 95 -19.47 5.15 -7.21
C ARG A 95 -18.42 5.57 -8.23
N ASP A 96 -17.98 6.82 -8.20
CA ASP A 96 -16.94 7.30 -9.13
C ASP A 96 -15.57 6.69 -8.81
N GLN A 97 -15.23 6.46 -7.54
CA GLN A 97 -14.02 5.73 -7.19
C GLN A 97 -14.04 4.28 -7.71
N GLU A 98 -15.13 3.56 -7.50
CA GLU A 98 -15.32 2.18 -8.00
C GLU A 98 -15.25 2.09 -9.52
N ARG A 99 -15.85 3.07 -10.22
CA ARG A 99 -15.72 3.19 -11.67
C ARG A 99 -14.27 3.39 -12.09
N LEU A 100 -13.56 4.33 -11.47
CA LEU A 100 -12.18 4.67 -11.85
C LEU A 100 -11.17 3.54 -11.59
N ILE A 101 -11.39 2.69 -10.58
CA ILE A 101 -10.51 1.52 -10.33
C ILE A 101 -10.80 0.35 -11.26
N SER A 102 -11.99 0.28 -11.88
CA SER A 102 -12.38 -0.82 -12.77
C SER A 102 -12.03 -0.57 -14.24
N GLU A 103 -11.69 0.67 -14.61
CA GLU A 103 -11.33 1.04 -15.98
C GLU A 103 -9.93 0.52 -16.38
N ALA A 104 -9.87 -0.23 -17.49
CA ALA A 104 -8.61 -0.71 -18.07
C ALA A 104 -7.76 0.47 -18.55
N GLY A 105 -6.52 0.58 -18.05
CA GLY A 105 -5.65 1.73 -18.32
C GLY A 105 -6.00 2.99 -17.53
N GLY A 106 -6.83 2.86 -16.48
CA GLY A 106 -7.24 3.93 -15.58
C GLY A 106 -6.10 4.60 -14.80
N LEU A 107 -6.47 5.38 -13.80
CA LEU A 107 -5.56 6.24 -13.04
C LEU A 107 -4.36 5.46 -12.46
N HIS A 108 -3.19 6.10 -12.44
CA HIS A 108 -1.99 5.53 -11.79
C HIS A 108 -2.05 5.60 -10.26
N PHE A 109 -2.91 6.47 -9.73
CA PHE A 109 -3.09 6.68 -8.30
C PHE A 109 -4.51 7.18 -8.04
N LEU A 110 -5.22 6.52 -7.12
CA LEU A 110 -6.52 6.97 -6.63
C LEU A 110 -6.62 6.71 -5.13
N GLU A 111 -6.87 7.75 -4.36
CA GLU A 111 -7.23 7.68 -2.96
C GLU A 111 -8.37 8.68 -2.70
N GLY A 112 -8.98 8.60 -1.53
CA GLY A 112 -9.91 9.61 -1.07
C GLY A 112 -10.11 9.54 0.43
N SER A 113 -10.63 10.62 0.99
CA SER A 113 -10.82 10.79 2.42
C SER A 113 -12.05 11.63 2.67
N VAL A 114 -12.77 11.34 3.76
CA VAL A 114 -13.85 12.20 4.24
C VAL A 114 -13.23 13.39 4.97
N MET A 115 -13.69 14.60 4.63
CA MET A 115 -13.29 15.82 5.31
C MET A 115 -14.47 16.32 6.15
N LEU A 116 -14.20 16.61 7.43
CA LEU A 116 -15.13 17.32 8.30
C LEU A 116 -14.92 18.83 8.15
N ASP A 117 -15.90 19.63 8.56
CA ASP A 117 -15.96 21.09 8.40
C ASP A 117 -14.98 21.86 9.32
N HIS A 118 -13.77 21.34 9.49
CA HIS A 118 -12.76 21.82 10.45
C HIS A 118 -11.45 22.22 9.76
N GLY A 119 -11.53 22.83 8.59
CA GLY A 119 -10.36 23.45 7.96
C GLY A 119 -10.55 23.82 6.49
N PRO A 120 -9.66 24.67 5.94
CA PRO A 120 -9.66 25.00 4.53
C PRO A 120 -9.42 23.74 3.67
N PRO A 121 -9.98 23.64 2.44
CA PRO A 121 -9.85 22.47 1.55
C PRO A 121 -8.41 22.04 1.23
N ASP A 122 -7.44 22.94 1.43
CA ASP A 122 -6.02 22.68 1.22
C ASP A 122 -5.34 21.95 2.40
N ASN A 123 -6.01 21.82 3.55
CA ASN A 123 -5.45 21.13 4.70
C ASN A 123 -5.58 19.60 4.54
N TRP A 124 -4.49 18.98 4.07
CA TRP A 124 -4.40 17.54 3.81
C TRP A 124 -4.35 16.68 5.07
N ARG A 125 -4.13 17.28 6.25
CA ARG A 125 -4.20 16.57 7.53
C ARG A 125 -5.66 16.61 8.00
N SER A 126 -6.38 15.51 7.76
CA SER A 126 -7.63 15.26 8.46
C SER A 126 -7.33 15.10 9.96
N THR A 127 -7.49 16.17 10.73
CA THR A 127 -7.56 16.04 12.18
C THR A 127 -8.89 15.41 12.53
N TYR A 128 -8.84 14.15 12.95
CA TYR A 128 -9.98 13.42 13.52
C TYR A 128 -10.34 13.89 14.94
N TYR A 129 -9.57 14.84 15.49
CA TYR A 129 -9.79 15.37 16.83
C TYR A 129 -10.75 16.57 16.79
N PRO A 130 -11.83 16.54 17.59
CA PRO A 130 -12.67 17.72 17.77
C PRO A 130 -11.87 18.84 18.46
N PRO A 131 -12.22 20.12 18.23
CA PRO A 131 -11.56 21.26 18.87
C PRO A 131 -11.60 21.23 20.41
N SER A 132 -12.51 20.45 21.00
CA SER A 132 -12.61 20.24 22.45
C SER A 132 -11.45 19.45 23.06
N ASP A 133 -10.64 18.79 22.23
CA ASP A 133 -9.52 17.95 22.66
C ASP A 133 -8.16 18.71 22.63
N HIS A 134 -8.18 20.04 22.49
CA HIS A 134 -7.00 20.93 22.48
C HIS A 134 -6.99 21.92 23.64
#